data_AF-A0A9Q3VYZ6-F1
#
_entry.id   AF-A0A9Q3VYZ6-F1
#
_cell.length_a   1.000
_cell.length_b   1.000
_cell.length_c   1.000
_cell.angle_alpha   90.00
_cell.angle_beta   90.00
_cell.angle_gamma   90.00
#
_symmetry.space_group_name_H-M   'P 1'
#
loop_
_entity.id
_entity.type
_entity.pdbx_description
1 polymer ?
#
loop_
_entity_poly.entity_id
_entity_poly.type
_entity_poly.pdbx_seq_one_letter_code
_entity_poly.pdbx_strand_id
1 'polypeptide(L)'
;MLSVGTAAAAAVLVGSLAGCTAGNQRNAAAAPRMTHNITVVSKGAAGAASRSSGATVRGSAPGASSCPGRPRTSRYVSLSGHDTHQDAVELIVRPGQYVCADKSNLDAARFTTTGPEQTVVIWEDAQISATTPVVSGNTGQPISLQRLLTWLDGHQGTLAVFTYQTDEKGRISRLDEVYNG
;
A
#
# COMPACT_ATOMS: atom_id res chain seq x y z
N MET A 1 62.15 -5.89 -8.41
CA MET A 1 61.71 -5.52 -7.04
C MET A 1 60.85 -6.66 -6.52
N LEU A 2 61.43 -7.49 -5.64
CA LEU A 2 60.70 -8.46 -4.83
C LEU A 2 59.95 -7.70 -3.72
N SER A 3 58.71 -8.08 -3.43
CA SER A 3 58.29 -8.24 -2.03
C SER A 3 57.11 -9.21 -1.92
N VAL A 4 57.22 -10.04 -0.89
CA VAL A 4 56.44 -11.23 -0.54
C VAL A 4 55.72 -10.96 0.79
N GLY A 5 54.57 -11.59 0.99
CA GLY A 5 53.93 -11.87 2.30
C GLY A 5 52.52 -12.44 2.05
N THR A 6 52.09 -13.67 2.39
CA THR A 6 52.31 -14.57 3.56
C THR A 6 51.80 -13.89 4.85
N ALA A 7 50.84 -14.37 5.66
CA ALA A 7 50.15 -15.65 5.85
C ALA A 7 48.74 -15.39 6.50
N ALA A 8 47.72 -16.22 6.27
CA ALA A 8 47.16 -17.26 7.18
C ALA A 8 46.42 -16.80 8.46
N ALA A 9 45.16 -17.21 8.61
CA ALA A 9 44.64 -17.93 9.80
C ALA A 9 43.17 -18.35 9.60
N ALA A 10 42.87 -19.60 9.95
CA ALA A 10 41.56 -20.22 9.95
C ALA A 10 40.80 -19.96 11.27
N ALA A 11 39.47 -19.97 11.22
CA ALA A 11 38.64 -20.24 12.38
C ALA A 11 37.38 -21.01 11.96
N VAL A 12 37.37 -22.30 12.27
CA VAL A 12 36.21 -23.18 12.26
C VAL A 12 35.48 -22.96 13.58
N LEU A 13 34.17 -22.69 13.54
CA LEU A 13 33.30 -22.76 14.71
C LEU A 13 32.22 -23.82 14.47
N VAL A 14 32.43 -24.97 15.12
CA VAL A 14 31.44 -26.01 15.34
C VAL A 14 30.58 -25.57 16.53
N GLY A 15 29.25 -25.59 16.35
CA GLY A 15 28.29 -25.29 17.41
C GLY A 15 26.99 -26.05 17.20
N SER A 16 26.98 -27.31 17.60
CA SER A 16 25.79 -28.17 17.67
C SER A 16 24.94 -27.79 18.89
N LEU A 17 23.64 -27.55 18.69
CA LEU A 17 22.65 -27.61 19.76
C LEU A 17 21.69 -28.76 19.49
N ALA A 18 21.88 -29.82 20.27
CA ALA A 18 20.91 -30.87 20.52
C ALA A 18 19.77 -30.33 21.40
N GLY A 19 18.55 -30.85 21.23
CA GLY A 19 17.51 -30.69 22.23
C GLY A 19 16.08 -30.84 21.71
N CYS A 20 15.63 -32.09 21.53
CA CYS A 20 14.22 -32.43 21.46
C CYS A 20 13.59 -32.32 22.87
N THR A 21 12.46 -31.63 23.03
CA THR A 21 11.45 -32.04 24.01
C THR A 21 10.04 -31.80 23.44
N ALA A 22 9.22 -32.84 23.57
CA ALA A 22 7.80 -32.82 23.34
C ALA A 22 7.10 -32.32 24.62
N GLY A 23 6.17 -31.38 24.49
CA GLY A 23 5.40 -30.82 25.60
C GLY A 23 3.94 -30.63 25.20
N ASN A 24 3.14 -31.65 25.50
CA ASN A 24 1.69 -31.75 25.36
C ASN A 24 0.95 -30.63 26.10
N GLN A 25 0.10 -29.83 25.43
CA GLN A 25 -0.93 -29.03 26.09
C GLN A 25 -2.28 -29.15 25.37
N ARG A 26 -3.10 -30.08 25.85
CA ARG A 26 -4.56 -29.98 25.81
C ARG A 26 -4.99 -29.19 27.04
N ASN A 27 -5.64 -28.05 26.87
CA ASN A 27 -7.01 -27.87 27.36
C ASN A 27 -7.62 -26.54 26.94
N ALA A 28 -8.92 -26.62 26.66
CA ALA A 28 -9.79 -25.53 26.28
C ALA A 28 -10.11 -24.60 27.46
N ALA A 29 -10.30 -23.32 27.17
CA ALA A 29 -11.19 -22.44 27.92
C ALA A 29 -11.72 -21.33 26.99
N ALA A 30 -13.02 -21.12 27.04
CA ALA A 30 -13.78 -20.23 26.16
C ALA A 30 -13.78 -18.76 26.65
N ALA A 31 -13.80 -17.83 25.68
CA ALA A 31 -14.38 -16.47 25.67
C ALA A 31 -13.80 -15.42 26.67
N PRO A 32 -13.69 -14.12 26.30
CA PRO A 32 -14.76 -13.31 25.71
C PRO A 32 -14.41 -12.46 24.47
N ARG A 33 -15.47 -12.15 23.71
CA ARG A 33 -15.52 -11.12 22.67
C ARG A 33 -15.15 -9.75 23.25
N MET A 34 -14.08 -9.13 22.76
CA MET A 34 -13.86 -7.69 22.91
C MET A 34 -14.02 -6.99 21.58
N THR A 35 -15.15 -6.30 21.46
CA THR A 35 -15.48 -5.29 20.46
C THR A 35 -14.41 -4.20 20.52
N HIS A 36 -13.50 -4.17 19.55
CA HIS A 36 -12.54 -3.08 19.43
C HIS A 36 -13.24 -1.93 18.67
N ASN A 37 -13.77 -0.99 19.45
CA ASN A 37 -14.12 0.34 18.95
C ASN A 37 -12.83 1.04 18.53
N ILE A 38 -12.65 1.21 17.22
CA ILE A 38 -11.59 2.04 16.67
C ILE A 38 -11.98 3.50 16.92
N THR A 39 -11.27 4.13 17.85
CA THR A 39 -11.38 5.56 18.13
C THR A 39 -10.62 6.33 17.06
N VAL A 40 -11.34 6.92 16.11
CA VAL A 40 -10.79 7.91 15.16
C VAL A 40 -10.60 9.23 15.91
N VAL A 41 -9.35 9.64 16.14
CA VAL A 41 -9.04 10.99 16.64
C VAL A 41 -9.21 11.98 15.50
N SER A 42 -10.38 12.61 15.43
CA SER A 42 -10.64 13.75 14.56
C SER A 42 -10.22 15.03 15.31
N LYS A 43 -9.18 15.71 14.82
CA LYS A 43 -8.79 17.04 15.32
C LYS A 43 -9.83 18.06 14.85
N GLY A 44 -10.66 18.50 15.78
CA GLY A 44 -11.78 19.41 15.52
C GLY A 44 -11.36 20.85 15.19
N ALA A 45 -12.14 21.48 14.33
CA ALA A 45 -12.31 22.93 14.28
C ALA A 45 -13.82 23.21 14.23
N ALA A 46 -14.29 23.94 15.24
CA ALA A 46 -15.67 24.39 15.38
C ALA A 46 -15.91 25.63 14.51
N GLY A 47 -17.08 25.74 13.87
CA GLY A 47 -17.49 26.96 13.18
C GLY A 47 -18.79 26.85 12.38
N ALA A 48 -19.88 27.26 13.04
CA ALA A 48 -21.14 27.79 12.48
C ALA A 48 -22.09 26.86 11.70
N ALA A 49 -23.26 26.67 12.31
CA ALA A 49 -24.47 26.11 11.71
C ALA A 49 -25.05 27.02 10.61
N SER A 50 -25.48 26.42 9.50
CA SER A 50 -26.55 26.94 8.65
C SER A 50 -27.44 25.80 8.21
N ARG A 51 -28.74 25.96 8.49
CA ARG A 51 -29.81 25.02 8.14
C ARG A 51 -30.06 25.09 6.64
N SER A 52 -30.20 23.93 6.00
CA SER A 52 -31.03 23.80 4.80
C SER A 52 -31.57 22.38 4.71
N SER A 53 -32.87 22.30 4.99
CA SER A 53 -33.92 21.54 4.31
C SER A 53 -33.54 20.25 3.58
N GLY A 54 -34.04 19.15 4.14
CA GLY A 54 -34.60 18.00 3.45
C GLY A 54 -34.15 17.73 2.02
N ALA A 55 -33.15 16.87 1.88
CA ALA A 55 -33.08 15.94 0.78
C ALA A 55 -33.00 14.54 1.38
N THR A 56 -34.04 13.73 1.15
CA THR A 56 -34.01 12.29 1.35
C THR A 56 -32.70 11.76 0.76
N VAL A 57 -31.84 11.18 1.60
CA VAL A 57 -30.66 10.43 1.16
C VAL A 57 -31.21 9.25 0.35
N ARG A 58 -31.35 9.45 -0.96
CA ARG A 58 -31.50 8.35 -1.91
C ARG A 58 -30.20 7.57 -1.79
N GLY A 59 -30.35 6.32 -1.34
CA GLY A 59 -29.25 5.44 -0.99
C GLY A 59 -28.17 5.40 -2.05
N SER A 60 -26.97 5.08 -1.58
CA SER A 60 -25.80 4.64 -2.34
C SER A 60 -26.17 4.14 -3.72
N ALA A 61 -25.74 4.84 -4.77
CA ALA A 61 -25.91 4.38 -6.13
C ALA A 61 -25.37 2.94 -6.22
N PRO A 62 -26.22 1.93 -6.45
CA PRO A 62 -25.75 0.57 -6.68
C PRO A 62 -25.26 0.53 -8.12
N GLY A 63 -23.96 0.38 -8.31
CA GLY A 63 -23.39 0.13 -9.63
C GLY A 63 -22.28 1.08 -10.06
N ALA A 64 -21.25 1.26 -9.22
CA ALA A 64 -19.93 1.60 -9.74
C ALA A 64 -19.54 0.47 -10.71
N SER A 65 -19.83 0.70 -11.99
CA SER A 65 -19.60 -0.24 -13.06
C SER A 65 -18.09 -0.41 -13.14
N SER A 66 -17.57 -1.58 -12.77
CA SER A 66 -16.15 -1.86 -12.95
C SER A 66 -15.81 -1.62 -14.42
N CYS A 67 -14.93 -0.67 -14.70
CA CYS A 67 -14.36 -0.47 -16.02
C CYS A 67 -13.80 -1.80 -16.52
N PRO A 68 -14.24 -2.33 -17.68
CA PRO A 68 -13.66 -3.55 -18.21
C PRO A 68 -12.15 -3.37 -18.45
N GLY A 69 -11.38 -4.45 -18.36
CA GLY A 69 -9.91 -4.42 -18.48
C GLY A 69 -9.16 -3.76 -17.31
N ARG A 70 -9.85 -3.15 -16.34
CA ARG A 70 -9.24 -2.71 -15.08
C ARG A 70 -9.35 -3.84 -14.05
N PRO A 71 -8.29 -4.11 -13.26
CA PRO A 71 -8.36 -5.05 -12.15
C PRO A 71 -9.64 -4.87 -11.31
N ARG A 72 -10.38 -5.94 -11.03
CA ARG A 72 -11.55 -5.87 -10.14
C ARG A 72 -11.08 -5.82 -8.68
N THR A 73 -10.42 -4.73 -8.30
CA THR A 73 -10.02 -4.47 -6.91
C THR A 73 -10.76 -3.23 -6.40
N SER A 74 -11.09 -3.22 -5.12
CA SER A 74 -11.61 -2.05 -4.41
C SER A 74 -10.48 -1.17 -3.86
N ARG A 75 -9.23 -1.40 -4.28
CA ARG A 75 -8.01 -0.89 -3.62
C ARG A 75 -7.17 -0.03 -4.55
N TYR A 76 -7.81 0.69 -5.46
CA TYR A 76 -7.10 1.69 -6.25
C TYR A 76 -6.76 2.89 -5.39
N VAL A 77 -5.50 3.30 -5.46
CA VAL A 77 -4.99 4.48 -4.78
C VAL A 77 -4.09 5.27 -5.71
N SER A 78 -4.16 6.59 -5.64
CA SER A 78 -3.07 7.43 -6.17
C SER A 78 -2.05 7.69 -5.06
N LEU A 79 -0.76 7.62 -5.38
CA LEU A 79 0.29 8.07 -4.46
C LEU A 79 0.47 9.58 -4.59
N SER A 80 0.48 10.30 -3.48
CA SER A 80 0.74 11.75 -3.46
C SER A 80 2.03 12.13 -2.76
N GLY A 81 2.66 11.21 -2.03
CA GLY A 81 3.94 11.44 -1.36
C GLY A 81 4.30 10.32 -0.41
N HIS A 82 5.29 10.58 0.45
CA HIS A 82 5.72 9.66 1.50
C HIS A 82 6.26 10.43 2.72
N ASP A 83 6.34 9.75 3.85
CA ASP A 83 6.99 10.21 5.09
C ASP A 83 7.84 9.08 5.68
N THR A 84 8.68 9.39 6.67
CA THR A 84 9.43 8.42 7.45
C THR A 84 9.16 8.63 8.92
N HIS A 85 8.50 7.66 9.56
CA HIS A 85 8.12 7.73 10.96
C HIS A 85 8.62 6.50 11.71
N GLN A 86 9.42 6.71 12.77
CA GLN A 86 9.94 5.64 13.65
C GLN A 86 10.55 4.46 12.88
N ASP A 87 11.49 4.75 11.98
CA ASP A 87 12.20 3.76 11.15
C ASP A 87 11.31 2.98 10.17
N ALA A 88 10.09 3.47 9.90
CA ALA A 88 9.19 2.93 8.89
C ALA A 88 8.91 3.97 7.79
N VAL A 89 8.80 3.49 6.55
CA VAL A 89 8.35 4.31 5.42
C VAL A 89 6.84 4.27 5.35
N GLU A 90 6.24 5.45 5.27
CA GLU A 90 4.80 5.62 5.12
C GLU A 90 4.49 6.23 3.76
N LEU A 91 3.60 5.60 3.00
CA LEU A 91 3.09 6.16 1.75
C LEU A 91 1.82 6.97 2.02
N ILE A 92 1.75 8.15 1.42
CA ILE A 92 0.54 8.97 1.42
C ILE A 92 -0.28 8.56 0.20
N VAL A 93 -1.43 7.94 0.47
CA VAL A 93 -2.31 7.35 -0.53
C VAL A 93 -3.66 8.04 -0.52
N ARG A 94 -4.25 8.21 -1.70
CA ARG A 94 -5.63 8.70 -1.83
C ARG A 94 -6.48 7.65 -2.53
N PRO A 95 -7.53 7.12 -1.88
CA PRO A 95 -8.39 6.11 -2.48
C PRO A 95 -9.16 6.70 -3.65
N GLY A 96 -9.44 5.86 -4.63
CA GLY A 96 -10.24 6.25 -5.78
C GLY A 96 -10.80 5.05 -6.55
N GLN A 97 -11.38 5.36 -7.70
CA GLN A 97 -11.96 4.38 -8.60
C GLN A 97 -11.83 4.85 -10.05
N TYR A 98 -11.81 3.91 -10.98
CA TYR A 98 -11.96 4.26 -12.39
C TYR A 98 -13.43 4.48 -12.72
N VAL A 99 -13.69 5.59 -13.41
CA VAL A 99 -14.97 5.92 -14.01
C VAL A 99 -14.79 5.83 -15.52
N CYS A 100 -15.64 5.04 -16.18
CA CYS A 100 -15.66 4.91 -17.63
C CYS A 100 -16.84 5.70 -18.17
N ALA A 101 -16.57 6.69 -19.02
CA ALA A 101 -17.62 7.43 -19.74
C ALA A 101 -18.32 6.53 -20.77
N ASP A 102 -17.58 5.65 -21.43
CA ASP A 102 -18.08 4.61 -22.33
C ASP A 102 -17.54 3.26 -21.87
N LYS A 103 -18.43 2.27 -21.69
CA LYS A 103 -18.05 0.89 -21.29
C LYS A 103 -17.43 0.10 -22.43
N SER A 104 -17.52 0.59 -23.67
CA SER A 104 -16.98 -0.03 -24.87
C SER A 104 -15.53 0.40 -25.14
N ASN A 105 -15.05 1.47 -24.49
CA ASN A 105 -13.71 2.01 -24.64
C ASN A 105 -12.97 2.01 -23.31
N LEU A 106 -12.01 1.08 -23.15
CA LEU A 106 -11.28 0.87 -21.89
C LEU A 106 -10.22 1.96 -21.64
N ASP A 107 -9.74 2.59 -22.71
CA ASP A 107 -8.75 3.68 -22.68
C ASP A 107 -9.40 5.01 -22.23
N ALA A 108 -10.73 5.09 -22.30
CA ALA A 108 -11.51 6.20 -21.77
C ALA A 108 -11.70 6.13 -20.24
N ALA A 109 -11.21 5.09 -19.56
CA ALA A 109 -11.25 5.02 -18.11
C ALA A 109 -10.44 6.18 -17.49
N ARG A 110 -11.03 6.89 -16.52
CA ARG A 110 -10.36 7.96 -15.76
C ARG A 110 -10.43 7.68 -14.29
N PHE A 111 -9.30 7.77 -13.60
CA PHE A 111 -9.24 7.63 -12.16
C PHE A 111 -9.84 8.87 -11.50
N THR A 112 -10.73 8.66 -10.52
CA THR A 112 -11.33 9.71 -9.71
C THR A 112 -11.16 9.35 -8.25
N THR A 113 -10.66 10.30 -7.45
CA THR A 113 -10.46 10.12 -6.02
C THR A 113 -11.80 10.11 -5.30
N THR A 114 -11.97 9.20 -4.33
CA THR A 114 -13.24 8.96 -3.64
C THR A 114 -13.19 9.33 -2.15
N GLY A 115 -12.04 9.72 -1.63
CA GLY A 115 -11.88 10.02 -0.21
C GLY A 115 -10.66 10.91 0.11
N PRO A 116 -10.45 11.19 1.41
CA PRO A 116 -9.30 11.92 1.89
C PRO A 116 -8.01 11.09 1.75
N GLU A 117 -6.87 11.76 1.86
CA GLU A 117 -5.57 11.09 2.00
C GLU A 117 -5.49 10.25 3.27
N GLN A 118 -4.71 9.18 3.16
CA GLN A 118 -4.44 8.23 4.21
C GLN A 118 -2.96 7.89 4.18
N THR A 119 -2.44 7.48 5.32
CA THR A 119 -1.04 7.08 5.47
C THR A 119 -0.99 5.58 5.67
N VAL A 120 -0.16 4.88 4.88
CA VAL A 120 -0.04 3.43 4.94
C VAL A 120 1.43 3.04 4.96
N VAL A 121 1.82 2.26 5.97
CA VAL A 121 3.18 1.76 6.11
C VAL A 121 3.47 0.74 5.01
N ILE A 122 4.66 0.80 4.42
CA ILE A 122 5.15 -0.17 3.43
C ILE A 122 6.37 -0.93 3.97
N TRP A 123 6.47 -2.20 3.61
CA TRP A 123 7.66 -3.00 3.90
C TRP A 123 8.86 -2.56 3.05
N GLU A 124 10.06 -2.61 3.62
CA GLU A 124 11.30 -2.32 2.90
C GLU A 124 11.52 -3.29 1.72
N ASP A 125 11.09 -4.56 1.88
CA ASP A 125 11.16 -5.63 0.90
C ASP A 125 9.85 -5.84 0.11
N ALA A 126 8.94 -4.85 0.11
CA ALA A 126 7.69 -4.93 -0.63
C ALA A 126 7.93 -5.22 -2.13
N GLN A 127 7.09 -6.08 -2.71
CA GLN A 127 7.09 -6.33 -4.14
C GLN A 127 6.45 -5.16 -4.86
N ILE A 128 7.27 -4.31 -5.49
CA ILE A 128 6.78 -3.12 -6.20
C ILE A 128 6.95 -3.32 -7.71
N SER A 129 5.85 -3.19 -8.43
CA SER A 129 5.80 -3.21 -9.89
C SER A 129 5.31 -1.86 -10.40
N ALA A 130 6.02 -1.27 -11.36
CA ALA A 130 5.75 0.06 -11.88
C ALA A 130 5.59 0.07 -13.40
N THR A 131 4.81 1.03 -13.90
CA THR A 131 4.61 1.33 -15.33
C THR A 131 4.78 2.84 -15.54
N THR A 132 4.34 3.38 -16.68
CA THR A 132 4.28 4.82 -16.87
C THR A 132 3.20 5.44 -15.97
N PRO A 133 3.52 6.53 -15.23
CA PRO A 133 4.70 7.40 -15.40
C PRO A 133 5.95 7.09 -14.57
N VAL A 134 5.93 6.14 -13.63
CA VAL A 134 7.09 5.87 -12.75
C VAL A 134 8.28 5.27 -13.51
N VAL A 135 8.00 4.42 -14.48
CA VAL A 135 8.97 3.86 -15.43
C VAL A 135 8.41 3.94 -16.85
N SER A 136 9.28 3.98 -17.85
CA SER A 136 8.83 3.93 -19.24
C SER A 136 8.23 2.57 -19.58
N GLY A 137 7.00 2.55 -20.11
CA GLY A 137 6.34 1.34 -20.60
C GLY A 137 4.96 1.09 -19.99
N ASN A 138 4.20 0.19 -20.61
CA ASN A 138 2.84 -0.19 -20.21
C ASN A 138 2.77 -1.54 -19.48
N THR A 139 3.93 -2.20 -19.30
CA THR A 139 4.05 -3.50 -18.64
C THR A 139 4.79 -3.31 -17.33
N GLY A 140 4.25 -3.88 -16.24
CA GLY A 140 4.82 -3.76 -14.91
C GLY A 140 6.26 -4.24 -14.84
N GLN A 141 7.16 -3.36 -14.39
CA GLN A 141 8.57 -3.64 -14.15
C GLN A 141 8.86 -3.63 -12.65
N PRO A 142 9.61 -4.61 -12.11
CA PRO A 142 9.99 -4.59 -10.71
C PRO A 142 10.90 -3.39 -10.42
N ILE A 143 10.59 -2.66 -9.34
CA ILE A 143 11.42 -1.56 -8.84
C ILE A 143 11.64 -1.70 -7.33
N SER A 144 12.71 -1.08 -6.81
CA SER A 144 12.92 -0.99 -5.37
C SER A 144 12.04 0.08 -4.74
N LEU A 145 11.81 -0.03 -3.42
CA LEU A 145 11.14 1.01 -2.64
C LEU A 145 11.85 2.36 -2.79
N GLN A 146 13.18 2.39 -2.65
CA GLN A 146 13.96 3.61 -2.77
C GLN A 146 13.76 4.33 -4.12
N ARG A 147 13.66 3.56 -5.22
CA ARG A 147 13.41 4.12 -6.55
C ARG A 147 12.02 4.77 -6.62
N LEU A 148 11.00 4.13 -6.04
CA LEU A 148 9.66 4.70 -5.95
C LEU A 148 9.66 6.00 -5.13
N LEU A 149 10.31 6.02 -3.97
CA LEU A 149 10.37 7.21 -3.10
C LEU A 149 11.06 8.38 -3.80
N THR A 150 12.21 8.11 -4.44
CA THR A 150 12.94 9.12 -5.23
C THR A 150 12.08 9.65 -6.38
N TRP A 151 11.28 8.80 -7.02
CA TRP A 151 10.37 9.24 -8.07
C TRP A 151 9.27 10.16 -7.50
N LEU A 152 8.66 9.79 -6.37
CA LEU A 152 7.62 10.59 -5.70
C LEU A 152 8.12 11.99 -5.33
N ASP A 153 9.36 12.11 -4.84
CA ASP A 153 9.96 13.41 -4.51
C ASP A 153 10.08 14.33 -5.73
N GLY A 154 10.46 13.76 -6.88
CA GLY A 154 10.63 14.51 -8.13
C GLY A 154 9.34 14.76 -8.92
N HIS A 155 8.25 14.06 -8.60
CA HIS A 155 7.02 14.03 -9.41
C HIS A 155 5.75 14.35 -8.61
N GLN A 156 5.84 15.26 -7.65
CA GLN A 156 4.69 15.72 -6.88
C GLN A 156 3.56 16.20 -7.80
N GLY A 157 2.34 15.75 -7.53
CA GLY A 157 1.16 16.06 -8.34
C GLY A 157 1.00 15.25 -9.63
N THR A 158 1.95 14.35 -9.95
CA THR A 158 1.80 13.41 -11.07
C THR A 158 0.90 12.26 -10.65
N LEU A 159 -0.14 11.97 -11.44
CA LEU A 159 -1.04 10.87 -11.16
C LEU A 159 -0.39 9.52 -11.50
N ALA A 160 0.03 8.79 -10.45
CA ALA A 160 0.36 7.38 -10.54
C ALA A 160 -0.62 6.58 -9.68
N VAL A 161 -1.38 5.68 -10.32
CA VAL A 161 -2.42 4.87 -9.67
C VAL A 161 -1.89 3.47 -9.45
N PHE A 162 -2.06 2.96 -8.23
CA PHE A 162 -1.62 1.65 -7.82
C PHE A 162 -2.78 0.83 -7.27
N THR A 163 -2.60 -0.48 -7.31
CA THR A 163 -3.26 -1.42 -6.40
C THR A 163 -2.27 -1.93 -5.37
N TYR A 164 -2.73 -2.29 -4.19
CA TYR A 164 -1.86 -2.78 -3.13
C TYR A 164 -2.47 -3.96 -2.38
N GLN A 165 -1.60 -4.77 -1.79
CA GLN A 165 -1.94 -5.82 -0.82
C GLN A 165 -1.19 -5.55 0.48
N THR A 166 -1.82 -5.86 1.60
CA THR A 166 -1.25 -5.70 2.93
C THR A 166 -1.01 -7.06 3.59
N ASP A 167 0.00 -7.14 4.45
CA ASP A 167 0.17 -8.25 5.39
C ASP A 167 -0.90 -8.24 6.49
N GLU A 168 -0.82 -9.22 7.41
CA GLU A 168 -1.71 -9.33 8.57
C GLU A 168 -1.62 -8.14 9.54
N LYS A 169 -0.55 -7.35 9.47
CA LYS A 169 -0.33 -6.14 10.28
C LYS A 169 -0.75 -4.86 9.55
N GLY A 170 -1.31 -4.96 8.35
CA GLY A 170 -1.77 -3.82 7.55
C GLY A 170 -0.66 -3.09 6.79
N ARG A 171 0.55 -3.66 6.71
CA ARG A 171 1.68 -3.06 5.96
C ARG A 171 1.66 -3.52 4.52
N ILE A 172 1.93 -2.62 3.58
CA ILE A 172 1.98 -2.95 2.16
C ILE A 172 3.11 -3.95 1.92
N SER A 173 2.75 -5.15 1.47
CA SER A 173 3.68 -6.21 1.06
C SER A 173 3.83 -6.27 -0.47
N ARG A 174 2.84 -5.76 -1.20
CA ARG A 174 2.84 -5.69 -2.65
C ARG A 174 2.13 -4.45 -3.16
N LEU A 175 2.72 -3.81 -4.16
CA LEU A 175 2.25 -2.58 -4.78
C LEU A 175 2.43 -2.70 -6.31
N ASP A 176 1.34 -2.69 -7.06
CA ASP A 176 1.38 -2.81 -8.53
C ASP A 176 0.76 -1.56 -9.16
N GLU A 177 1.54 -0.84 -9.96
CA GLU A 177 1.05 0.30 -10.72
C GLU A 177 0.11 -0.17 -11.83
N VAL A 178 -0.96 0.60 -11.97
CA VAL A 178 -1.96 0.42 -13.02
C VAL A 178 -1.65 1.46 -14.07
N TYR A 179 -1.32 0.99 -15.27
CA TYR A 179 -1.06 1.88 -16.39
C TYR A 179 -2.27 2.79 -16.68
N ASN A 180 -2.05 4.11 -16.63
CA ASN A 180 -3.08 5.15 -16.75
C ASN A 180 -3.13 5.84 -18.13
N GLY A 181 -2.33 5.37 -19.09
CA GLY A 181 -2.27 5.92 -20.45
C GLY A 181 -3.41 5.47 -21.34
#